data_AF-A0A9D7M8P0-F1
#
_entry.id   AF-A0A9D7M8P0-F1
#
_cell.length_a   1.000
_cell.length_b   1.000
_cell.length_c   1.000
_cell.angle_alpha   90.00
_cell.angle_beta   90.00
_cell.angle_gamma   90.00
#
_symmetry.space_group_name_H-M   'P 1'
#
loop_
_entity.id
_entity.type
_entity.pdbx_description
1 polymer ?
#
loop_
_entity_poly.entity_id
_entity_poly.type
_entity_poly.pdbx_seq_one_letter_code
_entity_poly.pdbx_strand_id
1 'polypeptide(L)'
;MGNGFASYLWSNGSSTQVINVSTAGNYVVTVTDNNGCSANKSTAITVYPNPSPAITGITGICQGSTTTLTVPGTYASYQWNTGATTKYSGWYCRQLCSNGNNCFWMYGTNSTNTIINALPNPVITE
;
A
#
# COMPACT_ATOMS: atom_id res chain seq x y z
N MET A 1 13.66 -9.66 43.11
CA MET A 1 14.17 -8.28 43.25
C MET A 1 13.68 -7.50 42.05
N GLY A 2 12.71 -6.60 42.25
CA GLY A 2 12.16 -5.78 41.17
C GLY A 2 13.02 -4.53 41.03
N ASN A 3 13.88 -4.49 40.02
CA ASN A 3 14.54 -3.26 39.58
C ASN A 3 13.53 -2.40 38.81
N GLY A 4 12.47 -1.97 39.49
CA GLY A 4 11.53 -0.98 38.98
C GLY A 4 12.07 0.42 39.29
N PHE A 5 11.87 1.37 38.38
CA PHE A 5 12.08 2.77 38.70
C PHE A 5 10.98 3.24 39.66
N ALA A 6 11.30 4.15 40.58
CA ALA A 6 10.35 4.72 41.53
C ALA A 6 9.38 5.72 40.88
N SER A 7 9.85 6.45 39.86
CA SER A 7 9.02 7.39 39.11
C SER A 7 9.46 7.53 37.65
N TYR A 8 8.51 7.97 36.83
CA TYR A 8 8.68 8.31 35.43
C TYR A 8 8.20 9.74 35.21
N LEU A 9 8.84 10.47 34.31
CA LEU A 9 8.42 11.79 33.86
C LEU A 9 8.71 11.93 32.38
N TRP A 10 7.66 12.06 31.58
CA TRP A 10 7.75 12.22 30.14
C TRP A 10 7.68 13.70 29.75
N SER A 11 8.24 14.04 28.59
CA SER A 11 8.17 15.41 28.02
C SER A 11 6.75 15.88 27.73
N ASN A 12 5.76 14.97 27.65
CA ASN A 12 4.34 15.29 27.54
C ASN A 12 3.65 15.50 28.91
N GLY A 13 4.40 15.47 30.01
CA GLY A 13 3.89 15.62 31.38
C GLY A 13 3.32 14.34 32.00
N SER A 14 3.34 13.20 31.30
CA SER A 14 2.90 11.93 31.86
C SER A 14 3.93 11.37 32.85
N SER A 15 3.46 10.65 33.88
CA SER A 15 4.31 9.98 34.88
C SER A 15 4.15 8.46 34.91
N THR A 16 3.53 7.91 33.87
CA THR A 16 3.29 6.47 33.72
C THR A 16 4.48 5.78 33.07
N GLN A 17 4.63 4.47 33.27
CA GLN A 17 5.69 3.69 32.62
C GLN A 17 5.53 3.62 31.09
N VAL A 18 4.30 3.76 30.59
CA VAL A 18 3.95 3.62 29.18
C VAL A 18 3.07 4.80 28.75
N ILE A 19 3.44 5.44 27.64
CA ILE A 19 2.63 6.49 27.01
C ILE A 19 2.23 6.07 25.59
N ASN A 20 1.00 6.42 25.20
CA ASN A 20 0.55 6.33 23.81
C ASN A 20 0.67 7.71 23.18
N VAL A 21 1.38 7.81 22.05
CA VAL A 21 1.64 9.07 21.36
C VAL A 21 1.18 8.93 19.90
N SER A 22 0.49 9.96 19.39
CA SER A 22 -0.02 10.00 18.02
C SER A 22 0.59 11.12 17.18
N THR A 23 1.39 11.99 17.80
CA THR A 23 2.01 13.14 17.15
C THR A 23 3.51 12.91 16.97
N ALA A 24 4.03 13.34 15.81
CA ALA A 24 5.45 13.35 15.55
C ALA A 24 6.14 14.34 16.50
N GLY A 25 7.32 13.97 16.99
CA GLY A 25 8.05 14.79 17.95
C GLY A 25 9.13 14.02 18.69
N ASN A 26 9.96 14.74 19.43
CA ASN A 26 10.96 14.15 20.30
C ASN A 26 10.37 13.93 21.70
N TYR A 27 10.32 12.69 22.14
CA TYR A 27 9.83 12.32 23.47
C TYR A 27 10.99 11.98 24.37
N VAL A 28 11.05 12.63 25.53
CA VAL A 28 12.07 12.38 26.55
C VAL A 28 11.41 11.76 27.75
N VAL A 29 11.96 10.64 28.23
CA VAL A 29 11.60 10.06 29.53
C VAL A 29 12.73 10.31 30.51
N THR A 30 12.38 10.80 31.69
CA THR A 30 13.24 10.87 32.86
C THR A 30 12.73 9.85 33.85
N VAL A 31 13.59 8.98 34.32
CA VAL A 31 13.28 7.97 35.34
C VAL A 31 14.09 8.25 36.59
N THR A 32 13.49 8.02 37.75
CA THR A 32 14.18 8.12 39.04
C THR A 32 14.04 6.79 39.76
N ASP A 33 15.16 6.26 40.28
CA ASP A 33 15.14 5.04 41.07
C ASP A 33 14.75 5.29 42.54
N ASN A 34 14.60 4.22 43.32
CA ASN A 34 14.29 4.29 44.75
C ASN A 34 15.42 4.92 45.59
N ASN A 35 16.62 5.06 45.04
CA ASN A 35 17.78 5.66 45.67
C ASN A 35 17.93 7.16 45.35
N GLY A 36 17.02 7.72 44.54
CA GLY A 36 17.01 9.12 44.13
C GLY A 36 17.90 9.43 42.92
N CYS A 37 18.54 8.44 42.30
CA CYS A 37 19.30 8.65 41.07
C CYS A 37 18.35 8.81 39.89
N SER A 38 18.62 9.81 39.04
CA SER A 38 17.80 10.10 37.86
C SER A 38 18.58 9.92 36.57
N ALA A 39 17.94 9.34 35.56
CA ALA A 39 18.47 9.20 34.21
C ALA A 39 17.42 9.62 33.19
N ASN A 40 17.82 10.07 32.01
CA ASN A 40 16.90 10.40 30.94
C ASN A 40 17.31 9.79 29.60
N LYS A 41 16.33 9.59 28.73
CA LYS A 41 16.51 9.09 27.36
C LYS A 41 15.51 9.76 26.43
N SER A 42 15.95 10.11 25.23
CA SER A 42 15.11 10.67 24.18
C SER A 42 14.90 9.69 23.03
N THR A 43 13.73 9.78 22.39
CA THR A 43 13.40 9.08 21.14
C THR A 43 12.58 9.98 20.22
N ALA A 44 12.93 9.98 18.93
CA ALA A 44 12.19 10.72 17.92
C ALA A 44 11.08 9.85 17.32
N ILE A 45 9.86 10.37 17.33
CA ILE A 45 8.70 9.74 16.70
C ILE A 45 8.41 10.46 15.39
N THR A 46 8.36 9.68 14.31
CA THR A 46 7.99 10.15 12.98
C THR A 46 6.61 9.59 12.63
N VAL A 47 5.68 10.47 12.28
CA VAL A 47 4.32 10.09 11.83
C VAL A 47 4.24 10.29 10.32
N TYR A 48 3.87 9.25 9.59
CA TYR A 48 3.65 9.31 8.16
C TYR A 48 2.18 9.58 7.87
N PRO A 49 1.85 10.44 6.88
CA PRO A 49 0.47 10.67 6.49
C PRO A 49 -0.15 9.40 5.90
N ASN A 50 -1.46 9.25 6.07
CA ASN A 50 -2.20 8.16 5.45
C ASN A 50 -2.15 8.28 3.91
N PRO A 51 -2.03 7.16 3.17
CA PRO A 51 -2.12 7.17 1.72
C PRO A 51 -3.52 7.60 1.29
N SER A 52 -3.60 8.54 0.33
CA SER A 52 -4.85 8.96 -0.30
C SER A 52 -4.84 8.50 -1.76
N PRO A 53 -5.42 7.34 -2.09
CA PRO A 53 -5.50 6.86 -3.47
C PRO A 53 -6.60 7.60 -4.24
N ALA A 54 -6.30 7.97 -5.48
CA ALA A 54 -7.30 8.42 -6.45
C ALA A 54 -7.47 7.35 -7.52
N ILE A 55 -8.69 7.11 -8.00
CA ILE A 55 -8.92 6.21 -9.13
C ILE A 55 -9.10 7.06 -10.38
N THR A 56 -8.37 6.74 -11.44
CA THR A 56 -8.48 7.37 -12.76
C THR A 56 -8.75 6.32 -13.83
N GLY A 57 -9.44 6.70 -14.91
CA GLY A 57 -9.77 5.80 -16.00
C GLY A 57 -11.09 6.16 -16.66
N ILE A 58 -11.49 5.37 -17.66
CA ILE A 58 -12.75 5.58 -18.37
C ILE A 58 -13.88 4.95 -17.56
N THR A 59 -14.86 5.77 -17.17
CA THR A 59 -16.01 5.37 -16.35
C THR A 59 -17.29 5.10 -17.17
N GLY A 60 -17.32 5.56 -18.42
CA GLY A 60 -18.40 5.28 -19.37
C GLY A 60 -17.97 4.24 -20.39
N ILE A 61 -18.56 3.05 -20.34
CA ILE A 61 -18.32 1.97 -21.31
C ILE A 61 -19.63 1.48 -21.91
N CYS A 62 -19.59 1.08 -23.17
CA CYS A 62 -20.71 0.40 -23.82
C CYS A 62 -20.87 -1.02 -23.26
N GLN A 63 -22.08 -1.56 -23.33
CA GLN A 63 -22.34 -2.95 -22.93
C GLN A 63 -21.43 -3.91 -23.70
N GLY A 64 -20.76 -4.82 -22.98
CA GLY A 64 -19.80 -5.77 -23.54
C GLY A 64 -18.38 -5.23 -23.74
N SER A 65 -18.13 -3.93 -23.50
CA SER A 65 -16.78 -3.36 -23.53
C SER A 65 -16.09 -3.47 -22.16
N THR A 66 -14.76 -3.41 -22.16
CA THR A 66 -13.93 -3.41 -20.94
C THR A 66 -13.14 -2.11 -20.82
N THR A 67 -12.93 -1.65 -19.59
CA THR A 67 -12.08 -0.49 -19.27
C THR A 67 -11.01 -0.87 -18.27
N THR A 68 -9.94 -0.09 -18.22
CA THR A 68 -8.90 -0.19 -17.20
C THR A 68 -8.96 1.02 -16.30
N LEU A 69 -9.11 0.78 -14.99
CA LEU A 69 -8.93 1.82 -13.97
C LEU A 69 -7.52 1.71 -13.40
N THR A 70 -6.96 2.85 -13.05
CA THR A 70 -5.59 2.98 -12.55
C THR A 70 -5.61 3.81 -11.28
N VAL A 71 -4.75 3.46 -10.32
CA VAL A 71 -4.43 4.35 -9.20
C VAL A 71 -3.08 5.01 -9.51
N PRO A 72 -3.01 6.33 -9.77
CA PRO A 72 -1.74 7.01 -9.95
C PRO A 72 -0.95 7.02 -8.63
N GLY A 73 0.37 6.87 -8.70
CA GLY A 73 1.25 6.69 -7.54
C GLY A 73 1.78 5.27 -7.36
N THR A 74 2.61 5.09 -6.33
CA THR A 74 3.21 3.82 -5.93
C THR A 74 2.81 3.54 -4.49
N TYR A 75 2.12 2.43 -4.28
CA TYR A 75 1.64 1.99 -2.98
C TYR A 75 2.22 0.60 -2.68
N ALA A 76 2.35 0.26 -1.40
CA ALA A 76 2.90 -1.02 -0.97
C ALA A 76 2.00 -2.21 -1.38
N SER A 77 0.69 -1.99 -1.52
CA SER A 77 -0.28 -3.01 -1.87
C SER A 77 -1.48 -2.40 -2.59
N TYR A 78 -2.12 -3.18 -3.46
CA TYR A 78 -3.36 -2.83 -4.13
C TYR A 78 -4.37 -3.95 -3.95
N GLN A 79 -5.65 -3.60 -3.77
CA GLN A 79 -6.76 -4.55 -3.72
C GLN A 79 -7.94 -3.94 -4.45
N TRP A 80 -8.31 -4.54 -5.57
CA TRP A 80 -9.50 -4.18 -6.33
C TRP A 80 -10.64 -5.13 -5.99
N ASN A 81 -11.88 -4.63 -6.07
CA ASN A 81 -13.08 -5.48 -5.93
C ASN A 81 -13.19 -6.54 -7.05
N THR A 82 -12.43 -6.39 -8.13
CA THR A 82 -12.26 -7.39 -9.19
C THR A 82 -11.31 -8.53 -8.81
N GLY A 83 -10.64 -8.45 -7.66
CA GLY A 83 -9.61 -9.39 -7.22
C GLY A 83 -8.19 -9.05 -7.69
N ALA A 84 -8.01 -7.99 -8.48
CA ALA A 84 -6.69 -7.56 -8.92
C ALA A 84 -5.86 -7.00 -7.74
N THR A 85 -4.55 -7.30 -7.73
CA THR A 85 -3.60 -6.87 -6.68
C THR A 85 -2.51 -5.93 -7.19
N THR A 86 -2.68 -5.43 -8.41
CA THR A 86 -1.72 -4.53 -9.06
C THR A 86 -2.27 -3.10 -9.13
N LYS A 87 -1.42 -2.15 -9.54
CA LYS A 87 -1.77 -0.74 -9.77
C LYS A 87 -2.97 -0.52 -10.71
N TYR A 88 -3.29 -1.52 -11.52
CA TYR A 88 -4.36 -1.50 -12.51
C TYR A 88 -5.47 -2.48 -12.11
N SER A 89 -6.72 -2.10 -12.35
CA SER A 89 -7.90 -2.86 -11.93
C SER A 89 -8.41 -3.88 -12.94
N GLY A 90 -7.85 -3.90 -14.15
CA GLY A 90 -8.43 -4.57 -15.30
C GLY A 90 -7.42 -5.38 -16.10
N TRP A 91 -7.96 -6.27 -16.92
CA TRP A 91 -7.23 -7.03 -17.94
C TRP A 91 -6.92 -6.09 -19.10
N TYR A 92 -5.65 -5.81 -19.37
CA TYR A 92 -5.27 -5.05 -20.56
C TYR A 92 -5.05 -6.02 -21.72
N CYS A 93 -5.67 -5.75 -22.88
CA CYS A 93 -5.21 -6.35 -24.12
C CYS A 93 -4.02 -5.52 -24.63
N ARG A 94 -2.86 -6.14 -24.80
CA ARG A 94 -1.77 -5.56 -25.59
C ARG A 94 -1.71 -6.29 -26.92
N GLN A 95 -2.04 -5.59 -27.99
CA GLN A 95 -1.86 -6.08 -29.35
C GLN A 95 -0.36 -6.15 -29.67
N LEU A 96 0.22 -7.35 -29.65
CA LEU A 96 1.55 -7.59 -30.20
C LEU A 96 1.38 -8.02 -31.66
N CYS A 97 1.50 -7.05 -32.56
CA CYS A 97 1.53 -7.31 -33.99
C CYS A 97 2.93 -7.78 -34.36
N SER A 98 3.11 -9.08 -34.61
CA SER A 98 4.40 -9.53 -35.16
C SER A 98 4.58 -9.06 -36.60
N ASN A 99 3.50 -8.85 -37.38
CA ASN A 99 3.51 -8.46 -38.80
C ASN A 99 2.20 -7.80 -39.27
N GLY A 100 1.61 -6.87 -38.51
CA GLY A 100 0.42 -6.09 -38.92
C GLY A 100 -0.93 -6.83 -38.96
N ASN A 101 -0.96 -8.13 -39.30
CA ASN A 101 -2.20 -8.90 -39.47
C ASN A 101 -2.36 -10.09 -38.50
N ASN A 102 -1.30 -10.48 -37.79
CA ASN A 102 -1.34 -11.53 -36.76
C ASN A 102 -1.12 -10.91 -35.39
N CYS A 103 -2.21 -10.82 -34.64
CA CYS A 103 -2.23 -10.24 -33.30
C CYS A 103 -2.49 -11.36 -32.30
N PHE A 104 -1.57 -11.54 -31.36
CA PHE A 104 -1.80 -12.45 -30.23
C PHE A 104 -2.41 -11.66 -29.08
N TRP A 105 -3.50 -12.18 -28.53
CA TRP A 105 -4.14 -11.63 -27.33
C TRP A 105 -3.40 -12.21 -26.12
N MET A 106 -2.67 -11.38 -25.39
CA MET A 106 -2.09 -11.76 -24.11
C MET A 106 -3.00 -11.28 -22.97
N TYR A 107 -3.31 -12.16 -22.03
CA TYR A 107 -3.96 -11.82 -20.76
C TYR A 107 -2.90 -11.93 -19.67
N GLY A 108 -2.65 -10.85 -18.92
CA GLY A 108 -1.66 -10.87 -17.85
C GLY A 108 -1.88 -9.79 -16.79
N THR A 109 -1.52 -10.12 -15.55
CA THR A 109 -1.23 -9.14 -14.50
C THR A 109 0.25 -8.77 -14.57
N ASN A 110 0.60 -7.50 -14.38
CA ASN A 110 1.89 -6.86 -14.71
C ASN A 110 3.16 -7.36 -13.96
N SER A 111 3.36 -8.67 -13.75
CA SER A 111 4.66 -9.22 -13.36
C SER A 111 5.00 -10.62 -13.90
N THR A 112 4.06 -11.36 -14.50
CA THR A 112 4.38 -12.62 -15.18
C THR A 112 3.59 -12.74 -16.48
N ASN A 113 4.25 -12.46 -17.60
CA ASN A 113 3.76 -12.84 -18.92
C ASN A 113 3.55 -14.34 -18.95
N THR A 114 2.31 -14.80 -18.81
CA THR A 114 1.97 -16.21 -19.00
C THR A 114 1.39 -16.32 -20.40
N ILE A 115 2.14 -16.91 -21.32
CA ILE A 115 1.66 -17.20 -22.67
C ILE A 115 0.66 -18.34 -22.53
N ILE A 116 -0.64 -18.03 -22.54
CA ILE A 116 -1.68 -19.01 -22.75
C ILE A 116 -2.06 -18.95 -24.22
N ASN A 117 -1.86 -20.06 -24.94
CA ASN A 117 -2.22 -20.18 -26.34
C ASN A 117 -3.70 -19.83 -26.50
N ALA A 118 -3.99 -18.92 -27.43
CA ALA A 118 -5.33 -18.45 -27.72
C ALA A 118 -6.26 -19.64 -27.99
N LEU A 119 -7.44 -19.62 -27.38
CA LEU A 119 -8.58 -20.34 -27.95
C LEU A 119 -8.79 -19.80 -29.38
N PRO A 120 -9.01 -20.65 -30.39
CA PRO A 120 -9.22 -20.19 -31.76
C PRO A 120 -10.40 -19.21 -31.79
N ASN A 121 -10.20 -18.08 -32.49
CA ASN A 121 -11.22 -17.03 -32.69
C ASN A 121 -12.59 -17.66 -33.01
N PRO A 122 -13.71 -17.17 -32.43
CA PRO A 122 -15.01 -17.48 -32.98
C PRO A 122 -15.07 -16.89 -34.40
N VAL A 123 -15.27 -17.75 -35.38
CA VAL A 123 -15.52 -17.36 -36.77
C VAL A 123 -16.78 -16.49 -36.77
N ILE A 124 -16.63 -15.21 -37.10
CA ILE A 124 -17.76 -14.36 -37.47
C ILE A 124 -18.07 -14.72 -38.92
N THR A 125 -19.03 -15.63 -39.12
CA THR A 125 -19.63 -15.84 -40.44
C THR A 125 -20.55 -14.66 -40.73
N GLU A 126 -20.36 -14.07 -41.92
CA GLU A 126 -21.17 -12.96 -42.47
C GLU A 126 -22.67 -13.21 -42.44
#